data_AF-A0A359E6Y8-F1
#
_entry.id   AF-A0A359E6Y8-F1
#
_cell.length_a   1.000
_cell.length_b   1.000
_cell.length_c   1.000
_cell.angle_alpha   90.00
_cell.angle_beta   90.00
_cell.angle_gamma   90.00
#
_symmetry.space_group_name_H-M   'P 1'
#
loop_
_entity.id
_entity.type
_entity.pdbx_description
1 polymer ?
#
loop_
_entity_poly.entity_id
_entity_poly.type
_entity_poly.pdbx_seq_one_letter_code
_entity_poly.pdbx_strand_id
1 'polypeptide(L)'
;RNFFDVTNKTAEGIKLNQQLIDDPTNIAASSVAGEAGNGEIATQIAELRSGQLIGGRKLIDYSVDLISTPGIKLSSLNSQIEARDSEIQMLETQQEREAGVNIDEELSLMIQYQNAYQGAAKVMSAAQNMYDTLIGILR
;
A
#
# COMPACT_ATOMS: atom_id res chain seq x y z
N ARG A 1 3.11 1.34 50.83
CA ARG A 1 3.79 0.19 50.18
C ARG A 1 3.81 0.45 48.69
N ASN A 2 4.90 0.14 47.98
CA ASN A 2 4.95 0.36 46.53
C ASN A 2 4.12 -0.70 45.82
N PHE A 3 3.25 -0.28 44.90
CA PHE A 3 2.46 -1.18 44.08
C PHE A 3 3.34 -1.91 43.06
N PHE A 4 4.19 -1.17 42.35
CA PHE A 4 5.18 -1.73 41.43
C PHE A 4 6.55 -1.92 42.10
N ASP A 5 7.33 -2.86 41.58
CA ASP A 5 8.77 -2.94 41.85
C ASP A 5 9.44 -1.65 41.37
N VAL A 6 10.21 -1.01 42.26
CA VAL A 6 10.87 0.27 42.00
C VAL A 6 12.19 0.13 41.24
N THR A 7 12.70 -1.09 41.11
CA THR A 7 13.99 -1.41 40.50
C THR A 7 13.97 -1.21 38.98
N ASN A 8 12.84 -1.47 38.32
CA ASN A 8 12.70 -1.28 36.89
C ASN A 8 11.35 -0.64 36.53
N LYS A 9 11.41 0.58 35.99
CA LYS A 9 10.23 1.43 35.73
C LYS A 9 9.97 1.67 34.24
N THR A 10 10.71 1.02 33.35
CA THR A 10 10.46 1.09 31.91
C THR A 10 9.25 0.27 31.53
N ALA A 11 8.65 0.54 30.36
CA ALA A 11 7.50 -0.22 29.87
C ALA A 11 7.82 -1.73 29.71
N GLU A 12 9.06 -2.08 29.39
CA GLU A 12 9.53 -3.46 29.26
C GLU A 12 9.72 -4.15 30.62
N GLY A 13 10.11 -3.39 31.64
CA GLY A 13 10.60 -3.92 32.91
C GLY A 13 9.66 -3.75 34.11
N ILE A 14 8.57 -3.00 33.96
CA ILE A 14 7.63 -2.73 35.05
C ILE A 14 6.95 -4.03 35.52
N LYS A 15 6.99 -4.29 36.84
CA LYS A 15 6.46 -5.49 37.47
C LYS A 15 5.73 -5.16 38.77
N LEU A 16 4.78 -6.01 39.17
CA LEU A 16 4.15 -5.90 40.48
C LEU A 16 5.17 -6.23 41.57
N ASN A 17 5.08 -5.53 42.70
CA ASN A 17 5.88 -5.85 43.88
C ASN A 17 5.61 -7.28 44.35
N GLN A 18 6.66 -8.08 44.57
CA GLN A 18 6.55 -9.49 44.96
C GLN A 18 5.69 -9.70 46.23
N GLN A 19 5.74 -8.78 47.19
CA GLN A 19 4.93 -8.86 48.41
C GLN A 19 3.41 -8.79 48.15
N LEU A 20 2.99 -8.22 47.03
CA LEU A 20 1.59 -8.18 46.59
C LEU A 20 1.20 -9.42 45.80
N ILE A 21 2.17 -10.08 45.16
CA ILE A 21 1.97 -11.37 44.48
C ILE A 21 1.79 -12.47 45.52
N ASP A 22 2.67 -12.49 46.53
CA ASP A 22 2.68 -13.52 47.57
C ASP A 22 1.45 -13.43 48.47
N ASP A 23 0.92 -12.21 48.68
CA ASP A 23 -0.27 -11.96 49.50
C ASP A 23 -1.05 -10.73 48.99
N PRO A 24 -2.15 -10.95 48.24
CA PRO A 24 -3.00 -9.89 47.71
C PRO A 24 -3.71 -9.03 48.77
N THR A 25 -3.79 -9.49 50.04
CA THR A 25 -4.38 -8.68 51.12
C THR A 25 -3.54 -7.46 51.46
N ASN A 26 -2.29 -7.42 50.98
CA ASN A 26 -1.38 -6.29 51.13
C ASN A 26 -1.69 -5.09 50.20
N ILE A 27 -2.69 -5.20 49.32
CA ILE A 27 -3.16 -4.08 48.48
C ILE A 27 -3.87 -3.04 49.36
N ALA A 28 -3.30 -1.83 49.43
CA ALA A 28 -3.85 -0.75 50.24
C ALA A 28 -5.00 -0.03 49.51
N ALA A 29 -6.24 -0.42 49.80
CA ALA A 29 -7.45 0.24 49.28
C ALA A 29 -7.95 1.40 50.15
N SER A 30 -7.59 1.43 51.44
CA SER A 30 -7.96 2.47 52.40
C SER A 30 -6.95 3.62 52.41
N SER A 31 -7.45 4.85 52.54
CA SER A 31 -6.64 6.05 52.79
C SER A 31 -6.10 6.12 54.23
N VAL A 32 -6.70 5.37 55.16
CA VAL A 32 -6.35 5.35 56.60
C VAL A 32 -6.02 3.93 57.07
N ALA A 33 -4.96 3.79 57.86
CA ALA A 33 -4.54 2.49 58.39
C ALA A 33 -5.57 1.89 59.36
N GLY A 34 -5.93 0.62 59.16
CA GLY A 34 -6.82 -0.13 60.07
C GLY A 34 -8.31 0.18 59.93
N GLU A 35 -8.70 1.05 59.02
CA GLU A 35 -10.11 1.39 58.76
C GLU A 35 -10.76 0.35 57.84
N ALA A 36 -11.37 -0.66 58.45
CA ALA A 36 -12.10 -1.69 57.70
C ALA A 36 -13.28 -1.08 56.94
N GLY A 37 -13.40 -1.40 55.65
CA GLY A 37 -14.49 -0.89 54.78
C GLY A 37 -14.17 0.41 54.04
N ASN A 38 -13.07 1.10 54.37
CA ASN A 38 -12.60 2.25 53.60
C ASN A 38 -11.93 1.77 52.30
N GLY A 39 -12.54 2.14 51.16
CA GLY A 39 -12.05 1.84 49.81
C GLY A 39 -11.67 3.09 49.02
N GLU A 40 -11.38 4.21 49.68
CA GLU A 40 -11.18 5.51 49.04
C GLU A 40 -10.08 5.49 47.96
N ILE A 41 -8.93 4.87 48.22
CA ILE A 41 -7.84 4.75 47.21
C ILE A 41 -8.31 3.92 46.02
N ALA A 42 -9.07 2.85 46.26
CA ALA A 42 -9.62 2.03 45.17
C ALA A 42 -10.60 2.83 44.30
N THR A 43 -11.43 3.68 44.93
CA THR A 43 -12.32 4.61 44.21
C THR A 43 -11.53 5.63 43.40
N GLN A 44 -10.50 6.26 43.98
CA GLN A 44 -9.64 7.21 43.26
C GLN A 44 -8.96 6.57 42.04
N ILE A 45 -8.48 5.33 42.17
CA ILE A 45 -7.92 4.57 41.03
C ILE A 45 -9.00 4.29 39.97
N ALA A 46 -10.22 3.95 40.38
CA ALA A 46 -11.33 3.74 39.45
C ALA A 46 -11.70 5.03 38.68
N GLU A 47 -11.61 6.19 39.33
CA GLU A 47 -11.87 7.51 38.73
C GLU A 47 -10.81 7.92 37.69
N LEU A 48 -9.57 7.44 37.82
CA LEU A 48 -8.52 7.65 36.81
C LEU A 48 -8.94 7.17 35.42
N ARG A 49 -9.81 6.15 35.33
CA ARG A 49 -10.38 5.67 34.06
C ARG A 49 -11.12 6.76 33.30
N SER A 50 -11.82 7.64 34.03
CA SER A 50 -12.56 8.77 33.47
C SER A 50 -11.76 10.07 33.43
N GLY A 51 -10.65 10.16 34.17
CA GLY A 51 -9.78 11.32 34.22
C GLY A 51 -9.05 11.58 32.91
N GLN A 52 -8.81 12.85 32.61
CA GLN A 52 -7.98 13.29 31.49
C GLN A 52 -6.51 13.31 31.93
N LEU A 53 -5.76 12.26 31.62
CA LEU A 53 -4.42 12.03 32.16
C LEU A 53 -3.30 12.25 31.12
N ILE A 54 -3.56 11.91 29.85
CA ILE A 54 -2.55 11.95 28.80
C ILE A 54 -2.92 13.02 27.79
N GLY A 55 -2.22 14.18 27.86
CA GLY A 55 -2.43 15.28 26.92
C GLY A 55 -3.88 15.78 26.87
N GLY A 56 -4.57 15.81 28.02
CA GLY A 56 -5.99 16.20 28.11
C GLY A 56 -6.98 15.14 27.65
N ARG A 57 -6.55 13.90 27.39
CA ARG A 57 -7.42 12.78 26.98
C ARG A 57 -7.52 11.71 28.05
N LYS A 58 -8.63 10.97 28.04
CA LYS A 58 -8.78 9.77 28.86
C LYS A 58 -7.84 8.69 28.37
N LEU A 59 -7.43 7.79 29.27
CA LEU A 59 -6.53 6.68 28.94
C LEU A 59 -7.10 5.79 27.83
N ILE A 60 -8.41 5.51 27.87
CA ILE A 60 -9.09 4.69 26.86
C ILE A 60 -9.08 5.36 25.48
N ASP A 61 -9.39 6.65 25.41
CA ASP A 61 -9.43 7.40 24.15
C ASP A 61 -8.04 7.47 23.52
N TYR A 62 -7.01 7.72 24.34
CA TYR A 62 -5.62 7.71 23.89
C TYR A 62 -5.20 6.34 23.35
N SER A 63 -5.60 5.25 24.02
CA SER A 63 -5.25 3.88 23.61
C SER A 63 -5.95 3.50 22.29
N VAL A 64 -7.22 3.87 22.13
CA VAL A 64 -7.96 3.65 20.88
C VAL A 64 -7.32 4.42 19.74
N ASP A 65 -6.94 5.68 19.97
CA ASP A 65 -6.29 6.52 18.96
C ASP A 65 -4.93 5.96 18.52
N LEU A 66 -4.12 5.52 19.49
CA LEU A 66 -2.81 4.93 19.25
C LEU A 66 -2.89 3.68 18.34
N ILE A 67 -3.93 2.85 18.54
CA ILE A 67 -4.15 1.65 17.74
C ILE A 67 -4.81 1.99 16.40
N SER A 68 -5.76 2.93 16.38
CA SER A 68 -6.56 3.23 15.19
C SER A 68 -5.80 4.03 14.15
N THR A 69 -4.93 4.95 14.57
CA THR A 69 -4.14 5.82 13.68
C THR A 69 -3.36 5.04 12.61
N PRO A 70 -2.53 4.03 12.94
CA PRO A 70 -1.82 3.26 11.92
C PRO A 70 -2.78 2.47 11.02
N GLY A 71 -3.91 1.99 11.55
CA GLY A 71 -4.93 1.28 10.76
C GLY A 71 -5.59 2.17 9.71
N ILE A 72 -5.98 3.39 10.09
CA ILE A 72 -6.53 4.40 9.18
C ILE A 72 -5.48 4.78 8.12
N LYS A 73 -4.23 4.97 8.54
CA LYS A 73 -3.14 5.30 7.62
C LYS A 73 -2.91 4.18 6.60
N LEU A 74 -2.91 2.93 7.03
CA LEU A 74 -2.76 1.76 6.16
C LEU A 74 -3.91 1.66 5.17
N SER A 75 -5.16 1.82 5.63
CA SER A 75 -6.34 1.82 4.74
C SER A 75 -6.24 2.91 3.67
N SER A 76 -5.83 4.13 4.04
CA SER A 76 -5.63 5.23 3.10
C SER A 76 -4.52 4.96 2.09
N LEU A 77 -3.44 4.27 2.49
CA LEU A 77 -2.36 3.91 1.58
C LEU A 77 -2.79 2.83 0.58
N ASN A 78 -3.56 1.83 1.02
CA ASN A 78 -4.07 0.78 0.13
C ASN A 78 -4.96 1.38 -0.97
N SER A 79 -5.88 2.28 -0.62
CA SER A 79 -6.71 2.96 -1.63
C SER A 79 -5.89 3.82 -2.59
N GLN A 80 -4.77 4.41 -2.14
CA GLN A 80 -3.87 5.14 -3.02
C GLN A 80 -3.11 4.21 -3.98
N ILE A 81 -2.70 3.02 -3.51
CA ILE A 81 -2.04 2.01 -4.35
C ILE A 81 -3.01 1.56 -5.44
N GLU A 82 -4.24 1.19 -5.09
CA GLU A 82 -5.27 0.78 -6.08
C GLU A 82 -5.53 1.85 -7.14
N ALA A 83 -5.58 3.12 -6.73
CA ALA A 83 -5.75 4.23 -7.66
C ALA A 83 -4.55 4.40 -8.61
N ARG A 84 -3.33 4.21 -8.09
CA ARG A 84 -2.10 4.30 -8.90
C ARG A 84 -1.96 3.12 -9.86
N ASP A 85 -2.32 1.92 -9.45
CA ASP A 85 -2.34 0.75 -10.33
C ASP A 85 -3.33 0.95 -11.49
N SER A 86 -4.52 1.51 -11.19
CA SER A 86 -5.50 1.85 -12.23
C SER A 86 -4.99 2.91 -13.19
N GLU A 87 -4.28 3.92 -12.68
CA GLU A 87 -3.66 4.98 -13.50
C GLU A 87 -2.56 4.41 -14.39
N ILE A 88 -1.71 3.52 -13.87
CA ILE A 88 -0.66 2.84 -14.64
C ILE A 88 -1.29 2.04 -15.78
N GLN A 89 -2.31 1.21 -15.50
CA GLN A 89 -2.99 0.43 -16.54
C GLN A 89 -3.60 1.32 -17.63
N MET A 90 -4.18 2.46 -17.24
CA MET A 90 -4.71 3.43 -18.19
C MET A 90 -3.61 4.02 -19.08
N LEU A 91 -2.46 4.37 -18.49
CA LEU A 91 -1.31 4.91 -19.22
C LEU A 91 -0.65 3.87 -20.13
N GLU A 92 -0.55 2.62 -19.69
CA GLU A 92 -0.08 1.49 -20.51
C GLU A 92 -1.00 1.30 -21.72
N THR A 93 -2.32 1.29 -21.50
CA THR A 93 -3.31 1.19 -22.59
C THR A 93 -3.20 2.38 -23.56
N GLN A 94 -2.96 3.60 -23.06
CA GLN A 94 -2.75 4.76 -23.92
C GLN A 94 -1.45 4.65 -24.72
N GLN A 95 -0.37 4.18 -24.09
CA GLN A 95 0.90 3.94 -24.77
C GLN A 95 0.73 2.89 -25.87
N GLU A 96 0.03 1.77 -25.61
CA GLU A 96 -0.26 0.76 -26.61
C GLU A 96 -1.15 1.25 -27.75
N ARG A 97 -1.99 2.27 -27.54
CA ARG A 97 -2.80 2.86 -28.62
C ARG A 97 -1.97 3.73 -29.56
N GLU A 98 -1.04 4.51 -29.02
CA GLU A 98 -0.21 5.45 -29.79
C GLU A 98 1.03 4.77 -30.40
N ALA A 99 1.66 3.86 -29.64
CA ALA A 99 2.83 3.11 -30.08
C ALA A 99 2.49 1.73 -30.67
N GLY A 100 1.24 1.29 -30.54
CA GLY A 100 0.78 0.03 -31.10
C GLY A 100 0.74 0.10 -32.61
N VAL A 101 1.44 -0.83 -33.23
CA VAL A 101 1.38 -1.05 -34.67
C VAL A 101 0.29 -2.06 -34.94
N ASN A 102 -0.67 -1.72 -35.79
CA ASN A 102 -1.70 -2.68 -36.18
C ASN A 102 -1.10 -3.69 -37.18
N ILE A 103 -0.86 -4.92 -36.72
CA ILE A 103 -0.22 -5.98 -37.52
C ILE A 103 -1.02 -6.26 -38.81
N ASP A 104 -2.35 -6.09 -38.79
CA ASP A 104 -3.17 -6.29 -39.98
C ASP A 104 -2.97 -5.16 -41.01
N GLU A 105 -2.74 -3.94 -40.54
CA GLU A 105 -2.43 -2.78 -41.39
C GLU A 105 -1.02 -2.90 -41.99
N GLU A 106 -0.02 -3.26 -41.18
CA GLU A 106 1.33 -3.58 -41.65
C GLU A 106 1.35 -4.75 -42.64
N LEU A 107 0.55 -5.80 -42.40
CA LEU A 107 0.42 -6.93 -43.32
C LEU A 107 -0.23 -6.50 -44.64
N SER A 108 -1.26 -5.66 -44.58
CA SER A 108 -1.91 -5.11 -45.78
C SER A 108 -0.95 -4.24 -46.59
N LEU A 109 -0.17 -3.37 -45.92
CA LEU A 109 0.90 -2.58 -46.53
C LEU A 109 1.98 -3.49 -47.14
N MET A 110 2.40 -4.53 -46.42
CA MET A 110 3.38 -5.49 -46.93
C MET A 110 2.88 -6.19 -48.20
N ILE A 111 1.63 -6.66 -48.22
CA ILE A 111 1.01 -7.28 -49.39
C ILE A 111 0.91 -6.27 -50.55
N GLN A 112 0.56 -5.01 -50.25
CA GLN A 112 0.51 -3.95 -51.26
C GLN A 112 1.89 -3.71 -51.88
N TYR A 113 2.95 -3.60 -51.06
CA TYR A 113 4.32 -3.43 -51.54
C TYR A 113 4.81 -4.64 -52.33
N GLN A 114 4.47 -5.87 -51.91
CA GLN A 114 4.79 -7.08 -52.66
C GLN A 114 4.10 -7.08 -54.03
N ASN A 115 2.82 -6.72 -54.10
CA ASN A 115 2.08 -6.63 -55.36
C ASN A 115 2.64 -5.54 -56.28
N ALA A 116 2.96 -4.36 -55.73
CA ALA A 116 3.59 -3.27 -56.47
C ALA A 116 4.96 -3.69 -57.03
N TYR A 117 5.77 -4.39 -56.23
CA TYR A 117 7.06 -4.92 -56.67
C TYR A 117 6.92 -5.96 -57.78
N GLN A 118 5.99 -6.91 -57.66
CA GLN A 118 5.70 -7.88 -58.72
C GLN A 118 5.18 -7.20 -60.00
N GLY A 119 4.35 -6.17 -59.88
CA GLY A 119 3.90 -5.35 -60.99
C GLY A 119 5.05 -4.65 -61.70
N ALA A 120 5.93 -3.99 -60.93
CA ALA A 120 7.13 -3.32 -61.45
C ALA A 120 8.07 -4.31 -62.15
N ALA A 121 8.27 -5.51 -61.57
CA ALA A 121 9.07 -6.57 -62.20
C ALA A 121 8.50 -7.00 -63.56
N LYS A 122 7.17 -7.16 -63.68
CA LYS A 122 6.52 -7.47 -64.97
C LYS A 122 6.70 -6.37 -66.00
N VAL A 123 6.58 -5.10 -65.59
CA VAL A 123 6.82 -3.95 -66.46
C VAL A 123 8.26 -3.94 -66.95
N MET A 124 9.23 -4.21 -66.06
CA MET A 124 10.64 -4.26 -66.41
C MET A 124 10.95 -5.42 -67.37
N SER A 125 10.34 -6.60 -67.17
CA SER A 125 10.44 -7.71 -68.12
C SER A 125 9.84 -7.37 -69.49
N ALA A 126 8.71 -6.67 -69.53
CA ALA A 126 8.12 -6.21 -70.79
C ALA A 126 9.04 -5.21 -71.50
N ALA A 127 9.64 -4.26 -70.77
CA ALA A 127 10.61 -3.32 -71.32
C ALA A 127 11.86 -4.04 -71.85
N GLN A 128 12.37 -5.04 -71.13
CA GLN A 128 13.50 -5.86 -71.59
C GLN A 128 13.16 -6.58 -72.91
N ASN A 129 11.99 -7.21 -73.00
CA ASN A 129 11.54 -7.87 -74.23
C ASN A 129 11.40 -6.88 -75.40
N MET A 130 10.93 -5.66 -75.15
CA MET A 130 10.87 -4.60 -76.16
C MET A 130 12.28 -4.19 -76.62
N TYR A 131 13.22 -4.00 -75.69
CA TYR A 131 14.62 -3.70 -76.01
C TYR A 131 15.27 -4.81 -76.85
N ASP A 132 15.10 -6.07 -76.46
CA ASP A 132 15.67 -7.20 -77.18
C ASP A 132 15.09 -7.32 -78.60
N THR A 133 13.79 -7.05 -78.77
CA THR A 133 13.13 -7.03 -80.08
C THR A 133 13.67 -5.91 -80.98
N LEU A 134 13.83 -4.69 -80.45
CA LEU A 134 14.37 -3.55 -81.21
C LEU A 134 15.81 -3.81 -81.66
N ILE A 135 16.66 -4.37 -80.78
CA ILE A 135 18.03 -4.75 -81.13
C ILE A 135 18.05 -5.90 -82.16
N GLY A 136 17.11 -6.85 -82.05
CA GLY A 136 16.99 -7.96 -82.98
C GLY A 136 16.63 -7.55 -84.42
N ILE A 137 15.87 -6.46 -84.59
CA ILE A 137 15.51 -5.91 -85.92
C ILE A 137 16.67 -5.11 -86.56
N LEU A 138 17.57 -4.55 -85.75
CA LEU A 138 18.74 -3.78 -86.21
C LEU A 138 19.92 -4.65 -86.68
N ARG A 139 19.85 -5.97 -86.52
CA ARG A 139 20.82 -6.96 -87.01
C ARG A 139 20.40 -7.54 -88.36
#